data_AF-A0A9N9PS22-F1
#
_entry.id   AF-A0A9N9PS22-F1
#
_cell.length_a   1.000
_cell.length_b   1.000
_cell.length_c   1.000
_cell.angle_alpha   90.00
_cell.angle_beta   90.00
_cell.angle_gamma   90.00
#
_symmetry.space_group_name_H-M   'P 1'
#
loop_
_entity.id
_entity.type
_entity.pdbx_description
1 polymer ?
#
loop_
_entity_poly.entity_id
_entity_poly.type
_entity_poly.pdbx_seq_one_letter_code
_entity_poly.pdbx_strand_id
1 'polypeptide(L)'
;MYNLKTLLTLAVAFLAATAIAAPTGVDDRLAKRFDKESIKKDREAISRLNGTKVDPNLKNGTILLENGEGRCVAVSGTAVCNGNSG
;
A
#
# COMPACT_ATOMS: atom_id res chain seq x y z
N MET A 1 -49.05 2.92 51.88
CA MET A 1 -49.82 2.88 50.62
C MET A 1 -48.95 3.48 49.52
N TYR A 2 -48.22 2.62 48.80
CA TYR A 2 -47.29 3.05 47.76
C TYR A 2 -48.07 3.25 46.46
N ASN A 3 -48.10 4.49 45.96
CA ASN A 3 -48.94 4.88 44.84
C ASN A 3 -48.35 4.39 43.50
N LEU A 4 -49.18 3.61 42.82
CA LEU A 4 -49.02 2.91 41.54
C LEU A 4 -49.17 3.87 40.34
N LYS A 5 -48.50 5.01 40.33
CA LYS A 5 -48.50 5.93 39.18
C LYS A 5 -47.08 6.36 38.88
N THR A 6 -46.74 6.32 37.59
CA THR A 6 -45.47 6.75 36.97
C THR A 6 -44.33 5.73 36.95
N LEU A 7 -44.69 4.50 36.59
CA LEU A 7 -43.98 3.68 35.60
C LEU A 7 -43.87 4.45 34.26
N LEU A 8 -43.03 5.50 34.18
CA LEU A 8 -42.73 6.16 32.91
C LEU A 8 -41.54 7.10 33.05
N THR A 9 -40.31 6.59 33.04
CA THR A 9 -39.13 7.31 32.53
C THR A 9 -37.95 6.35 32.46
N LEU A 10 -37.96 5.51 31.43
CA LEU A 10 -36.73 4.97 30.85
C LEU A 10 -35.90 6.15 30.35
N ALA A 11 -35.08 6.76 31.21
CA ALA A 11 -34.04 7.68 30.78
C ALA A 11 -32.83 6.86 30.32
N VAL A 12 -33.00 6.21 29.15
CA VAL A 12 -31.90 5.66 28.36
C VAL A 12 -31.17 6.86 27.75
N ALA A 13 -30.33 7.51 28.55
CA ALA A 13 -29.39 8.51 28.07
C ALA A 13 -28.19 7.78 27.45
N PHE A 14 -28.38 7.27 26.23
CA PHE A 14 -27.29 6.95 25.31
C PHE A 14 -26.59 8.26 24.94
N LEU A 15 -25.59 8.66 25.73
CA LEU A 15 -24.65 9.71 25.38
C LEU A 15 -23.24 9.12 25.27
N ALA A 16 -23.10 8.14 24.39
CA ALA A 16 -21.82 7.76 23.82
C ALA A 16 -21.61 8.56 22.52
N ALA A 17 -21.51 9.88 22.64
CA ALA A 17 -20.98 10.71 21.55
C ALA A 17 -19.45 10.70 21.65
N THR A 18 -18.83 9.55 21.40
CA THR A 18 -17.43 9.55 20.99
C THR A 18 -17.40 10.10 19.57
N ALA A 19 -17.29 11.43 19.47
CA ALA A 19 -16.77 12.07 18.29
C ALA A 19 -15.30 11.63 18.16
N ILE A 20 -15.09 10.41 17.65
CA ILE A 20 -13.89 10.09 16.91
C ILE A 20 -14.01 10.97 15.67
N ALA A 21 -13.46 12.18 15.78
CA ALA A 21 -13.04 12.93 14.62
C ALA A 21 -12.10 11.99 13.86
N ALA A 22 -12.64 11.29 12.87
CA ALA A 22 -11.83 10.62 11.87
C ALA A 22 -10.85 11.68 11.35
N PRO A 23 -9.53 11.42 11.34
CA PRO A 23 -8.56 12.41 10.90
C PRO A 23 -8.82 12.72 9.43
N THR A 24 -9.53 13.80 9.16
CA THR A 24 -9.72 14.35 7.82
C THR A 24 -8.41 15.06 7.45
N GLY A 25 -7.51 14.33 6.82
CA GLY A 25 -6.31 14.89 6.22
C GLY A 25 -5.03 14.19 6.66
N VAL A 26 -4.86 12.92 6.31
CA VAL A 26 -3.51 12.43 6.01
C VAL A 26 -3.10 13.03 4.67
N ASP A 27 -2.54 14.24 4.78
CA ASP A 27 -1.50 14.81 3.94
C ASP A 27 -1.37 14.26 2.50
N ASP A 28 -1.96 14.96 1.54
CA ASP A 28 -1.65 14.83 0.11
C ASP A 28 -0.12 14.98 -0.16
N ARG A 29 0.58 15.72 0.72
CA ARG A 29 2.05 15.85 0.70
C ARG A 29 2.80 14.62 1.19
N LEU A 30 2.21 13.81 2.06
CA LEU A 30 2.80 12.58 2.54
C LEU A 30 2.67 11.49 1.47
N ALA A 31 1.51 11.35 0.85
CA ALA A 31 1.30 10.49 -0.33
C ALA A 31 2.30 10.83 -1.46
N LYS A 32 2.48 12.13 -1.77
CA LYS A 32 3.40 12.58 -2.84
C LYS A 32 4.89 12.38 -2.52
N ARG A 33 5.28 12.32 -1.24
CA ARG A 33 6.66 11.94 -0.85
C ARG A 33 6.86 10.42 -0.90
N PHE A 34 5.85 9.66 -0.49
CA PHE A 34 5.86 8.20 -0.67
C PHE A 34 5.98 7.82 -2.14
N ASP A 35 5.26 8.51 -3.05
CA ASP A 35 5.35 8.28 -4.50
C ASP A 35 6.74 8.58 -5.08
N LYS A 36 7.36 9.71 -4.73
CA LYS A 36 8.70 10.02 -5.28
C LYS A 36 9.78 9.08 -4.76
N GLU A 37 9.70 8.70 -3.49
CA GLU A 37 10.67 7.80 -2.89
C GLU A 37 10.46 6.34 -3.33
N SER A 38 9.20 5.91 -3.54
CA SER A 38 8.89 4.61 -4.12
C SER A 38 9.31 4.53 -5.57
N ILE A 39 9.01 5.53 -6.41
CA ILE A 39 9.45 5.61 -7.80
C ILE A 39 10.98 5.50 -7.89
N LYS A 40 11.72 6.24 -7.05
CA LYS A 40 13.18 6.15 -7.05
C LYS A 40 13.67 4.77 -6.65
N LYS A 41 13.11 4.16 -5.59
CA LYS A 41 13.47 2.81 -5.15
C LYS A 41 13.12 1.76 -6.19
N ASP A 42 12.00 1.92 -6.88
CA ASP A 42 11.51 1.05 -7.93
C ASP A 42 12.40 1.11 -9.18
N ARG A 43 12.79 2.32 -9.57
CA ARG A 43 13.75 2.55 -10.66
C ARG A 43 15.14 2.04 -10.31
N GLU A 44 15.58 2.22 -9.06
CA GLU A 44 16.82 1.66 -8.54
C GLU A 44 16.79 0.12 -8.52
N ALA A 45 15.66 -0.49 -8.13
CA ALA A 45 15.51 -1.94 -8.11
C ALA A 45 15.61 -2.54 -9.53
N ILE A 46 14.96 -1.92 -10.52
CA ILE A 46 15.07 -2.30 -11.93
C ILE A 46 16.52 -2.16 -12.43
N SER A 47 17.15 -1.02 -12.17
CA SER A 47 18.53 -0.77 -12.59
C SER A 47 19.52 -1.76 -11.97
N ARG A 48 19.33 -2.08 -10.68
CA ARG A 48 20.15 -3.06 -9.96
C ARG A 48 19.92 -4.49 -10.42
N LEU A 49 18.70 -4.86 -10.84
CA LEU A 49 18.43 -6.21 -11.35
C LEU A 49 18.91 -6.38 -12.80
N ASN A 50 18.88 -5.33 -13.62
CA ASN A 50 19.22 -5.48 -15.04
C ASN A 50 20.68 -5.93 -15.24
N GLY A 51 20.87 -7.02 -15.98
CA GLY A 51 22.19 -7.63 -16.20
C GLY A 51 22.75 -8.42 -15.02
N THR A 52 21.99 -8.55 -13.92
CA THR A 52 22.44 -9.40 -12.80
C THR A 52 22.22 -10.88 -13.07
N LYS A 53 23.10 -11.69 -12.50
CA LYS A 53 22.99 -13.14 -12.56
C LYS A 53 21.83 -13.59 -11.68
N VAL A 54 20.93 -14.37 -12.26
CA VAL A 54 19.80 -14.99 -11.56
C VAL A 54 19.90 -16.51 -11.63
N ASP A 55 19.02 -17.20 -10.93
CA ASP A 55 19.01 -18.67 -10.97
C ASP A 55 18.92 -19.18 -12.42
N PRO A 56 19.93 -19.93 -12.91
CA PRO A 56 19.95 -20.42 -14.28
C PRO A 56 18.88 -21.48 -14.57
N ASN A 57 18.23 -22.02 -13.54
CA ASN A 57 17.13 -22.98 -13.68
C ASN A 57 15.77 -22.29 -13.87
N LEU A 58 15.70 -20.96 -13.70
CA LEU A 58 14.48 -20.22 -13.99
C LEU A 58 14.17 -20.30 -15.49
N LYS A 59 12.90 -20.57 -15.81
CA LYS A 59 12.45 -20.55 -17.20
C LYS A 59 12.62 -19.15 -17.78
N ASN A 60 13.06 -19.08 -19.03
CA ASN A 60 13.13 -17.82 -19.76
C ASN A 60 11.74 -17.13 -19.76
N GLY A 61 11.72 -15.85 -19.42
CA GLY A 61 10.51 -15.06 -19.26
C GLY A 61 9.92 -15.06 -17.84
N THR A 62 10.51 -15.77 -16.87
CA THR A 62 10.04 -15.71 -15.47
C THR A 62 10.17 -14.29 -14.94
N ILE A 63 9.08 -13.76 -14.40
CA ILE A 63 9.04 -12.40 -13.84
C ILE A 63 9.80 -12.38 -12.52
N LEU A 64 10.83 -11.55 -12.45
CA LEU A 64 11.68 -11.37 -11.27
C LEU A 64 11.27 -10.16 -10.44
N LEU A 65 10.83 -9.11 -11.15
CA LEU A 65 10.36 -7.86 -10.56
C LEU A 65 9.38 -7.23 -11.55
N GLU A 66 8.24 -6.76 -11.07
CA GLU A 66 7.29 -5.96 -11.84
C GLU A 66 6.74 -4.87 -10.92
N ASN A 67 6.93 -3.61 -11.30
CA ASN A 67 6.45 -2.45 -10.56
C ASN A 67 6.03 -1.32 -11.52
N GLY A 68 5.67 -0.16 -10.98
CA GLY A 68 5.20 0.99 -11.76
C GLY A 68 6.24 1.58 -12.74
N GLU A 69 7.52 1.25 -12.60
CA GLU A 69 8.61 1.76 -13.45
C GLU A 69 8.98 0.80 -14.59
N GLY A 70 8.59 -0.49 -14.50
CA GLY A 70 8.91 -1.49 -15.50
C GLY A 70 8.91 -2.94 -14.98
N ARG A 71 9.45 -3.83 -15.82
CA ARG A 71 9.46 -5.28 -15.56
C ARG A 71 10.81 -5.90 -15.87
N CYS A 72 11.28 -6.77 -14.98
CA CYS A 72 12.46 -7.61 -15.15
C CYS A 72 12.06 -9.07 -15.31
N VAL A 73 12.66 -9.73 -16.30
CA VAL A 73 12.46 -11.16 -16.56
C VAL A 73 13.78 -11.90 -16.59
N ALA A 74 13.78 -13.17 -16.19
CA ALA A 74 14.94 -14.04 -16.34
C ALA A 74 15.11 -14.46 -17.80
N VAL A 75 16.31 -14.31 -18.34
CA VAL A 75 16.72 -14.74 -19.68
C VAL A 75 18.09 -15.38 -19.58
N SER A 76 18.18 -16.69 -19.83
CA SER A 76 19.43 -17.44 -19.87
C SER A 76 20.32 -17.23 -18.63
N GLY A 77 19.71 -17.27 -17.43
CA GLY A 77 20.42 -17.06 -16.16
C GLY A 77 20.82 -15.62 -15.86
N THR A 78 20.30 -14.65 -16.63
CA THR A 78 20.51 -13.22 -16.41
C THR A 78 19.16 -12.51 -16.32
N ALA A 79 19.03 -11.51 -15.46
CA ALA A 79 17.85 -10.65 -15.43
C ALA A 79 17.93 -9.62 -16.56
N VAL A 80 16.88 -9.53 -17.38
CA VAL A 80 16.72 -8.52 -18.42
C VAL A 80 15.51 -7.67 -18.06
N CYS A 81 15.75 -6.38 -17.86
CA CYS A 81 14.71 -5.44 -17.49
C CYS A 81 14.30 -4.53 -18.64
N ASN A 82 12.99 -4.36 -18.79
CA ASN A 82 12.38 -3.40 -19.71
C ASN A 82 11.59 -2.39 -18.87
N GLY A 83 12.07 -1.15 -18.82
CA GLY A 83 11.46 -0.07 -18.03
C GLY A 83 11.21 1.16 -18.89
N ASN A 84 10.22 1.95 -18.50
CA ASN A 84 9.92 3.22 -19.15
C ASN A 84 10.98 4.24 -18.73
N SER A 85 12.09 4.29 -19.47
CA SER A 85 13.11 5.35 -19.37
C SER A 85 12.53 6.66 -19.95
N GLY A 86 11.46 7.18 -19.34
CA GLY A 86 10.94 8.53 -19.57
C GLY A 86 11.63 9.55 -18.69
#